data_AF-A0A6I9N334-F1
#
_entry.id   AF-A0A6I9N334-F1
#
_cell.length_a   1.000
_cell.length_b   1.000
_cell.length_c   1.000
_cell.angle_alpha   90.00
_cell.angle_beta   90.00
_cell.angle_gamma   90.00
#
_symmetry.space_group_name_H-M   'P 1'
#
loop_
_entity.id
_entity.type
_entity.pdbx_description
1 polymer ?
#
loop_
_entity_poly.entity_id
_entity_poly.type
_entity_poly.pdbx_seq_one_letter_code
_entity_poly.pdbx_strand_id
1 'polypeptide(L)'
;MDDEPFNPDYVEVDRVLDVSESPDENEETVTLYLVKWCSLPYEDSTWELKADIDQSKIDDYELIAARTPNTKRVERPPAAEWKKLEGSMDYRNSNELREYQLEGLNWLTFNWYNS
;
A
#
# COMPACT_ATOMS: atom_id res chain seq x y z
N MET A 1 -15.09 -25.90 -25.28
CA MET A 1 -14.29 -25.19 -24.26
C MET A 1 -14.40 -23.75 -24.65
N ASP A 2 -15.12 -22.97 -23.87
CA ASP A 2 -15.08 -21.52 -24.02
C ASP A 2 -13.72 -21.09 -23.47
N ASP A 3 -12.80 -20.69 -24.35
CA ASP A 3 -11.51 -20.14 -23.94
C ASP A 3 -11.78 -18.84 -23.20
N GLU A 4 -11.64 -18.87 -21.88
CA GLU A 4 -11.72 -17.68 -21.06
C GLU A 4 -10.62 -16.71 -21.51
N PRO A 5 -10.97 -15.44 -21.84
CA PRO A 5 -9.99 -14.49 -22.33
C PRO A 5 -8.92 -14.25 -21.26
N PHE A 6 -7.66 -14.15 -21.70
CA PHE A 6 -6.53 -13.84 -20.82
C PHE A 6 -6.78 -12.53 -20.06
N ASN A 7 -6.63 -12.56 -18.74
CA ASN A 7 -6.74 -11.37 -17.91
C ASN A 7 -5.42 -10.56 -18.01
N PRO A 8 -5.42 -9.35 -18.59
CA PRO A 8 -4.22 -8.52 -18.71
C PRO A 8 -3.62 -8.14 -17.35
N ASP A 9 -4.39 -8.17 -16.25
CA ASP A 9 -3.88 -7.88 -14.91
C ASP A 9 -2.70 -8.78 -14.51
N TYR A 10 -2.63 -10.01 -15.03
CA TYR A 10 -1.60 -10.98 -14.65
C TYR A 10 -0.18 -10.57 -15.04
N VAL A 11 -0.02 -9.53 -15.86
CA VAL A 11 1.28 -8.94 -16.22
C VAL A 11 1.45 -7.51 -15.70
N GLU A 12 0.47 -6.99 -14.95
CA GLU A 12 0.58 -5.68 -14.32
C GLU A 12 1.19 -5.80 -12.92
N VAL A 13 2.21 -4.97 -12.65
CA VAL A 13 2.83 -4.90 -11.32
C VAL A 13 1.84 -4.30 -10.33
N ASP A 14 1.44 -5.07 -9.31
CA ASP A 14 0.69 -4.55 -8.16
C ASP A 14 1.65 -3.82 -7.22
N ARG A 15 2.68 -4.52 -6.74
CA ARG A 15 3.61 -4.03 -5.73
C ARG A 15 4.97 -4.72 -5.79
N VAL A 16 6.04 -3.99 -5.47
CA VAL A 16 7.36 -4.56 -5.17
C VAL A 16 7.43 -4.94 -3.69
N LEU A 17 7.83 -6.17 -3.39
CA LEU A 17 7.86 -6.74 -2.05
C LEU A 17 9.25 -6.68 -1.41
N ASP A 18 10.30 -6.89 -2.20
CA ASP A 18 11.68 -6.98 -1.74
C ASP A 18 12.66 -6.65 -2.87
N VAL A 19 13.93 -6.44 -2.53
CA VAL A 19 15.04 -6.17 -3.45
C VAL A 19 16.24 -7.06 -3.11
N SER A 20 16.88 -7.60 -4.14
CA SER A 20 18.10 -8.40 -4.03
C SER A 20 19.16 -7.87 -4.99
N GLU A 21 20.39 -7.74 -4.51
CA GLU A 21 21.54 -7.33 -5.31
C GLU A 21 22.57 -8.47 -5.30
N SER A 22 22.96 -8.93 -6.49
CA SER A 22 23.95 -9.99 -6.65
C SER A 22 24.84 -9.74 -7.86
N PRO A 23 26.14 -10.06 -7.80
CA PRO A 23 27.02 -9.95 -8.96
C PRO A 23 26.67 -10.99 -10.02
N ASP A 24 26.71 -10.59 -11.29
CA ASP A 24 26.58 -11.49 -12.43
C ASP A 24 27.90 -12.21 -12.79
N GLU A 25 27.89 -12.96 -13.88
CA GLU A 25 29.07 -13.67 -14.40
C GLU A 25 30.21 -12.73 -14.84
N ASN A 26 29.93 -11.45 -15.04
CA ASN A 26 30.89 -10.41 -15.42
C ASN A 26 31.36 -9.56 -14.22
N GLU A 27 30.98 -9.93 -13.00
CA GLU A 27 31.21 -9.16 -11.75
C GLU A 27 30.46 -7.81 -11.69
N GLU A 28 29.42 -7.62 -12.52
CA GLU A 28 28.54 -6.46 -12.46
C GLU A 28 27.35 -6.72 -11.52
N THR A 29 27.01 -5.74 -10.67
CA THR A 29 25.88 -5.89 -9.74
C THR A 29 24.55 -5.84 -10.50
N VAL A 30 23.78 -6.93 -10.41
CA VAL A 30 22.41 -7.02 -10.91
C VAL A 30 21.43 -6.87 -9.74
N THR A 31 20.50 -5.93 -9.90
CA THR A 31 19.40 -5.70 -8.95
C THR A 31 18.12 -6.37 -9.47
N LEU A 32 17.58 -7.27 -8.66
CA LEU A 32 16.29 -7.92 -8.87
C LEU A 32 15.29 -7.44 -7.83
N TYR A 33 14.03 -7.33 -8.21
CA TYR A 33 12.93 -6.99 -7.31
C TYR A 33 11.90 -8.12 -7.30
N LEU A 34 11.42 -8.47 -6.11
CA LEU A 34 10.34 -9.44 -5.96
C LEU A 34 9.00 -8.76 -6.25
N VAL A 35 8.39 -9.09 -7.37
CA VAL A 35 7.18 -8.46 -7.88
C VAL A 35 5.94 -9.28 -7.51
N LYS A 36 4.97 -8.61 -6.89
CA LYS A 36 3.59 -9.10 -6.77
C LYS A 36 2.78 -8.59 -7.96
N TRP A 37 2.17 -9.52 -8.70
CA TRP A 37 1.34 -9.25 -9.88
C TRP A 37 -0.13 -9.00 -9.54
N CYS A 38 -0.81 -8.14 -10.29
CA CYS A 38 -2.25 -7.90 -10.11
C CYS A 38 -3.04 -9.21 -10.31
N SER A 39 -4.08 -9.41 -9.51
CA SER A 39 -5.01 -10.55 -9.62
C SER A 39 -4.41 -11.96 -9.47
N LEU A 40 -3.10 -12.09 -9.19
CA LEU A 40 -2.43 -13.35 -8.83
C LEU A 40 -2.19 -13.44 -7.31
N PRO A 41 -2.07 -14.64 -6.72
CA PRO A 41 -1.71 -14.81 -5.32
C PRO A 41 -0.24 -14.46 -5.05
N TYR A 42 0.15 -14.35 -3.77
CA TYR A 42 1.53 -14.03 -3.39
C TYR A 42 2.53 -15.13 -3.77
N GLU A 43 2.09 -16.39 -3.85
CA GLU A 43 2.94 -17.53 -4.22
C GLU A 43 3.45 -17.45 -5.67
N ASP A 44 2.74 -16.73 -6.54
CA ASP A 44 3.12 -16.51 -7.94
C ASP A 44 3.98 -15.24 -8.13
N SER A 45 4.55 -14.69 -7.06
CA SER A 45 5.48 -13.55 -7.15
C SER A 45 6.81 -13.99 -7.74
N THR A 46 7.40 -13.18 -8.62
CA THR A 46 8.64 -13.51 -9.34
C THR A 46 9.70 -12.43 -9.13
N TRP A 47 10.98 -12.81 -9.26
CA TRP A 47 12.10 -11.86 -9.24
C TRP A 47 12.32 -11.31 -10.64
N GLU A 48 12.10 -10.01 -10.82
CA GLU A 48 12.20 -9.33 -12.10
C GLU A 48 13.36 -8.32 -12.10
N LEU A 49 13.91 -8.04 -13.28
CA LEU A 49 14.95 -7.04 -13.44
C LEU A 49 14.38 -5.64 -13.22
N LYS A 50 15.21 -4.73 -12.72
CA LYS A 50 14.85 -3.31 -12.61
C LYS A 50 14.32 -2.71 -13.92
N ALA A 51 14.84 -3.16 -15.07
CA ALA A 51 14.45 -2.66 -16.38
C ALA A 51 13.04 -3.07 -16.81
N ASP A 52 12.48 -4.13 -16.22
CA ASP A 52 11.17 -4.69 -16.56
C ASP A 52 10.04 -4.17 -15.64
N ILE A 53 10.38 -3.27 -14.71
CA ILE A 53 9.44 -2.72 -13.72
C ILE A 53 9.31 -1.21 -13.91
N ASP A 54 8.07 -0.72 -13.87
CA ASP A 54 7.81 0.70 -13.85
C ASP A 54 8.49 1.38 -12.66
N GLN A 55 9.30 2.41 -12.94
CA GLN A 55 10.06 3.14 -11.91
C GLN A 55 9.16 3.66 -10.77
N SER A 56 7.91 4.03 -11.05
CA SER A 56 6.96 4.48 -10.02
C SER A 56 6.67 3.42 -8.94
N LYS A 57 6.68 2.13 -9.28
CA LYS A 57 6.47 1.02 -8.34
C LYS A 57 7.69 0.81 -7.44
N ILE A 58 8.88 1.04 -7.99
CA ILE A 58 10.14 1.02 -7.25
C ILE A 58 10.18 2.20 -6.28
N ASP A 59 9.83 3.40 -6.74
CA ASP A 59 9.79 4.61 -5.91
C ASP A 59 8.81 4.45 -4.74
N ASP A 60 7.63 3.86 -4.99
CA ASP A 60 6.65 3.54 -3.95
C ASP A 60 7.21 2.56 -2.91
N TYR A 61 7.94 1.53 -3.36
CA TYR A 61 8.61 0.58 -2.46
C TYR A 61 9.68 1.25 -1.62
N GLU A 62 10.59 2.01 -2.23
CA GLU A 62 11.67 2.72 -1.52
C GLU A 62 11.09 3.72 -0.50
N LEU A 63 10.02 4.44 -0.89
CA LEU A 63 9.31 5.34 0.02
C LEU A 63 8.70 4.60 1.21
N ILE A 64 8.19 3.38 1.03
CA ILE A 64 7.64 2.58 2.13
C ILE A 64 8.76 1.98 2.98
N ALA A 65 9.80 1.43 2.36
CA ALA A 65 10.93 0.80 3.02
C ALA A 65 11.74 1.80 3.88
N ALA A 66 11.85 3.05 3.43
CA ALA A 66 12.50 4.12 4.19
C ALA A 66 11.67 4.64 5.38
N ARG A 67 10.37 4.30 5.50
CA ARG A 67 9.54 4.75 6.63
C ARG A 67 9.93 4.00 7.89
N THR A 68 10.33 4.75 8.91
CA THR A 68 10.45 4.20 10.27
C THR A 68 9.06 3.74 10.75
N PRO A 69 8.90 2.46 11.15
CA PRO A 69 7.64 1.98 11.68
C PRO A 69 7.23 2.80 12.90
N ASN A 70 6.00 3.35 12.89
CA ASN A 70 5.46 4.01 14.07
C ASN A 70 4.97 2.96 15.05
N THR A 71 5.85 2.53 15.94
CA THR A 71 5.54 1.57 17.02
C THR A 71 4.98 2.24 18.26
N LYS A 72 4.75 3.56 18.24
CA LYS A 72 4.18 4.27 19.38
C LYS A 72 2.75 3.80 19.59
N ARG A 73 2.52 3.15 20.72
CA ARG A 73 1.18 2.90 21.21
C ARG A 73 0.57 4.23 21.61
N VAL A 74 -0.49 4.64 20.93
CA VAL A 74 -1.27 5.81 21.30
C VAL A 74 -2.16 5.41 22.47
N GLU A 75 -1.97 6.06 23.62
CA GLU A 75 -2.91 5.91 24.73
C GLU A 75 -4.26 6.48 24.32
N ARG A 76 -5.32 5.74 24.65
CA ARG A 76 -6.69 6.17 24.39
C ARG A 76 -6.97 7.43 25.23
N PRO A 77 -7.35 8.56 24.63
CA PRO A 77 -7.70 9.75 25.37
C PRO A 77 -9.00 9.57 26.18
N PRO A 78 -9.23 10.39 27.21
CA PRO A 78 -10.50 10.39 27.96
C PRO A 78 -11.72 10.66 27.06
N ALA A 79 -12.83 9.99 27.34
CA ALA A 79 -14.08 10.14 26.60
C ALA A 79 -14.56 11.61 26.45
N ALA A 80 -14.32 12.42 27.48
CA ALA A 80 -14.70 13.84 27.51
C ALA A 80 -13.96 14.71 26.47
N GLU A 81 -12.84 14.23 25.92
CA GLU A 81 -12.07 14.96 24.91
C GLU A 81 -12.56 14.69 23.49
N TRP A 82 -13.50 13.76 23.29
CA TRP A 82 -14.04 13.50 21.97
C TRP A 82 -14.79 14.72 21.42
N LYS A 83 -14.55 15.02 20.14
CA LYS A 83 -15.22 16.11 19.42
C LYS A 83 -15.71 15.58 18.08
N LYS A 84 -16.96 15.91 17.74
CA LYS A 84 -17.53 15.61 16.43
C LYS A 84 -16.80 16.44 15.37
N LEU A 85 -16.44 15.80 14.26
CA LEU A 85 -15.97 16.47 13.06
C LEU A 85 -17.20 16.98 12.30
N GLU A 86 -17.28 18.31 12.14
CA GLU A 86 -18.38 19.00 11.44
C GLU A 86 -18.23 18.98 9.91
N GLY A 87 -17.03 18.66 9.41
CA GLY A 87 -16.74 18.61 7.99
C GLY A 87 -15.63 17.62 7.66
N SER A 88 -15.54 17.27 6.38
CA SER A 88 -14.42 16.50 5.87
C SER A 88 -13.15 17.35 5.89
N MET A 89 -12.02 16.72 6.17
CA MET A 89 -10.71 17.28 5.81
C MET A 89 -10.38 16.93 4.35
N ASP A 90 -9.34 17.56 3.80
CA ASP A 90 -8.77 17.16 2.50
C ASP A 90 -8.02 15.83 2.65
N TYR A 91 -8.50 14.80 1.95
CA TYR A 91 -7.83 13.51 1.86
C TYR A 91 -6.96 13.41 0.61
N ARG A 92 -6.25 12.28 0.49
CA ARG A 92 -5.39 11.98 -0.66
C ARG A 92 -6.15 12.19 -1.97
N ASN A 93 -5.48 12.85 -2.93
CA ASN A 93 -6.03 13.22 -4.23
C ASN A 93 -7.18 14.24 -4.16
N SER A 94 -7.14 15.17 -3.19
CA SER A 94 -8.17 16.21 -3.02
C SER A 94 -9.57 15.63 -2.86
N ASN A 95 -9.67 14.47 -2.21
CA ASN A 95 -10.93 13.82 -1.94
C ASN A 95 -11.53 14.34 -0.64
N GLU A 96 -12.86 14.40 -0.59
CA GLU A 96 -13.63 14.72 0.62
C GLU A 96 -14.61 13.60 0.93
N LEU A 97 -14.87 13.37 2.21
CA LEU A 97 -15.89 12.46 2.68
C LEU A 97 -17.27 13.05 2.44
N ARG A 98 -18.18 12.20 1.94
CA ARG A 98 -19.61 12.49 1.94
C ARG A 98 -20.14 12.49 3.37
N GLU A 99 -21.27 13.16 3.58
CA GLU A 99 -21.90 13.31 4.91
C GLU A 99 -22.06 11.99 5.67
N TYR A 100 -22.53 10.94 4.99
CA TYR A 100 -22.71 9.63 5.64
C TYR A 100 -21.38 8.92 5.96
N GLN A 101 -20.31 9.18 5.21
CA GLN A 101 -18.97 8.64 5.51
C GLN A 101 -18.36 9.36 6.71
N LEU A 102 -18.56 10.68 6.80
CA LEU A 102 -18.15 11.50 7.93
C LEU A 102 -18.90 11.09 9.21
N GLU A 103 -20.21 10.81 9.13
CA GLU A 103 -20.97 10.30 10.27
C GLU A 103 -20.44 8.93 10.73
N GLY A 104 -20.11 8.04 9.78
CA GLY A 104 -19.46 6.76 10.09
C GLY A 104 -18.11 6.92 10.79
N LEU A 105 -17.28 7.87 10.35
CA LEU A 105 -16.00 8.20 11.00
C LEU A 105 -16.21 8.76 12.42
N ASN A 106 -17.16 9.68 12.59
CA ASN A 106 -17.54 10.22 13.89
C ASN A 106 -18.02 9.10 14.84
N TRP A 107 -18.79 8.14 14.34
CA TRP A 107 -19.23 6.98 15.13
C TRP A 107 -18.06 6.10 15.56
N LEU A 108 -17.12 5.78 14.66
CA LEU A 108 -15.93 4.98 14.99
C LEU A 108 -15.05 5.67 16.05
N THR A 109 -14.79 6.96 15.87
CA THR A 109 -13.98 7.74 16.81
C THR A 109 -14.69 7.88 18.16
N PHE A 110 -16.00 8.12 18.19
CA PHE A 110 -16.78 8.17 19.43
C PHE A 110 -16.63 6.87 20.22
N ASN A 111 -16.81 5.71 19.57
CA ASN A 111 -16.66 4.41 20.23
C ASN A 111 -15.24 4.17 20.73
N TRP A 112 -14.23 4.56 19.96
CA TRP A 112 -12.83 4.43 20.38
C TRP A 112 -12.53 5.24 21.66
N TYR A 113 -13.14 6.41 21.83
CA TYR A 113 -12.99 7.25 23.04
C TYR A 113 -13.82 6.74 24.24
N ASN A 114 -14.93 6.05 24.00
CA ASN A 114 -15.87 5.61 25.05
C ASN A 114 -15.73 4.13 25.44
N SER A 115 -14.75 3.41 24.87
CA SER A 115 -14.44 2.01 25.21
C SER A 115 -13.42 1.90 26.32
#